data_AF-A0A7D4BFS7-F1
#
_entry.id   AF-A0A7D4BFS7-F1
#
_cell.length_a   1.000
_cell.length_b   1.000
_cell.length_c   1.000
_cell.angle_alpha   90.00
_cell.angle_beta   90.00
_cell.angle_gamma   90.00
#
_symmetry.space_group_name_H-M   'P 1'
#
loop_
_entity.id
_entity.type
_entity.pdbx_description
1 polymer ?
#
loop_
_entity_poly.entity_id
_entity_poly.type
_entity_poly.pdbx_seq_one_letter_code
_entity_poly.pdbx_strand_id
1 'polypeptide(L)'
;MAHLATVQLRGVLFKVSERARQRMLAQRQRNVHAYAIGTFTTAAQPLATELISYNPYTAGHFFCVGSQAPIHRTPAVVLCNGKAYVLPNRQQDEKSQ
;
A
#
# COMPACT_ATOMS: atom_id res chain seq x y z
N MET A 1 22.95 15.01 -9.50
CA MET A 1 22.64 14.34 -8.21
C MET A 1 21.50 13.37 -8.47
N ALA A 2 21.81 12.07 -8.58
CA ALA A 2 20.81 11.05 -8.94
C ALA A 2 19.95 10.71 -7.72
N HIS A 3 18.76 11.31 -7.64
CA HIS A 3 17.79 11.00 -6.59
C HIS A 3 16.95 9.79 -7.02
N LEU A 4 17.46 8.58 -6.79
CA LEU A 4 16.68 7.35 -7.00
C LEU A 4 16.61 6.52 -5.71
N ALA A 5 16.04 7.11 -4.66
CA ALA A 5 15.61 6.35 -3.48
C ALA A 5 14.31 5.59 -3.81
N THR A 6 14.40 4.62 -4.73
CA THR A 6 13.34 3.67 -5.01
C THR A 6 13.46 2.49 -4.07
N VAL A 7 12.42 2.23 -3.27
CA VAL A 7 12.38 1.10 -2.35
C VAL A 7 11.44 0.06 -2.93
N GLN A 8 11.92 -1.17 -3.09
CA GLN A 8 11.12 -2.27 -3.60
C GLN A 8 10.94 -3.32 -2.50
N LEU A 9 9.69 -3.72 -2.27
CA LEU A 9 9.31 -4.75 -1.31
C LEU A 9 8.65 -5.91 -2.05
N ARG A 10 8.94 -7.14 -1.64
CA ARG A 10 8.31 -8.37 -2.14
C ARG A 10 7.46 -9.02 -1.05
N GLY A 11 6.34 -9.61 -1.45
CA GLY A 11 5.44 -10.34 -0.56
C GLY A 11 4.84 -9.44 0.52
N VAL A 12 4.31 -8.29 0.10
CA VAL A 12 3.88 -7.25 1.04
C VAL A 12 2.51 -7.55 1.61
N LEU A 13 2.43 -7.49 2.93
CA LEU A 13 1.22 -7.49 3.73
C LEU A 13 0.98 -6.09 4.29
N PHE A 14 -0.19 -5.54 4.02
CA PHE A 14 -0.64 -4.28 4.60
C PHE A 14 -1.35 -4.56 5.92
N LYS A 15 -0.79 -4.08 7.02
CA LYS A 15 -1.37 -4.20 8.35
C LYS A 15 -1.77 -2.84 8.87
N VAL A 16 -3.07 -2.66 9.09
CA VAL A 16 -3.62 -1.47 9.73
C VAL A 16 -4.08 -1.86 11.12
N SER A 17 -3.65 -1.11 12.13
CA SER A 17 -4.08 -1.32 13.52
C SER A 17 -5.26 -0.41 13.81
N GLU A 18 -6.47 -0.98 13.88
CA GLU A 18 -7.68 -0.22 14.19
C GLU A 18 -7.61 0.46 15.56
N ARG A 19 -7.00 -0.21 16.56
CA ARG A 19 -6.77 0.38 17.89
C ARG A 19 -5.86 1.60 17.81
N ALA A 20 -4.80 1.57 16.98
CA ALA A 20 -3.93 2.72 16.79
C ALA A 20 -4.63 3.84 16.01
N ARG A 21 -5.44 3.48 15.01
CA ARG A 21 -6.28 4.42 14.24
C ARG A 21 -7.29 5.15 15.16
N GLN A 22 -8.04 4.42 15.99
CA GLN A 22 -8.99 4.99 16.95
C GLN A 22 -8.30 5.89 17.98
N ARG A 23 -7.11 5.50 18.47
CA ARG A 23 -6.31 6.35 19.36
C ARG A 23 -5.89 7.66 18.68
N MET A 24 -5.47 7.62 17.41
CA MET A 24 -5.13 8.84 16.66
C MET A 24 -6.35 9.75 16.47
N LEU A 25 -7.53 9.19 16.17
CA LEU A 25 -8.77 9.97 16.07
C LEU A 25 -9.16 10.62 17.41
N ALA A 26 -8.99 9.92 18.53
CA ALA A 26 -9.32 10.41 19.86
C ALA A 26 -8.30 11.43 20.41
N GLN A 27 -7.00 11.16 20.24
CA GLN A 27 -5.92 11.95 20.83
C GLN A 27 -5.34 13.01 19.87
N ARG A 28 -5.71 12.98 18.58
CA ARG A 28 -5.15 13.79 17.49
C ARG A 28 -3.62 13.71 17.37
N GLN A 29 -3.02 12.61 17.83
CA GLN A 29 -1.56 12.37 17.77
C GLN A 29 -1.21 11.50 16.57
N ARG A 30 -0.08 11.82 15.90
CA ARG A 30 0.46 11.09 14.74
C ARG A 30 1.06 9.73 15.13
N ASN A 31 0.23 8.84 15.66
CA ASN A 31 0.60 7.46 15.89
C ASN A 31 0.59 6.70 14.56
N VAL A 32 1.63 5.90 14.32
CA VAL A 32 1.67 5.03 13.14
C VAL A 32 0.55 3.99 13.27
N HIS A 33 -0.34 3.99 12.30
CA HIS A 33 -1.57 3.18 12.30
C HIS A 33 -1.60 2.18 11.13
N ALA A 34 -0.67 2.31 10.18
CA ALA A 34 -0.60 1.51 8.97
C ALA A 34 0.86 1.13 8.68
N TYR A 35 1.07 -0.14 8.32
CA TYR A 35 2.38 -0.72 8.02
C TYR A 35 2.32 -1.52 6.73
N ALA A 36 3.35 -1.38 5.89
CA ALA A 36 3.62 -2.27 4.77
C ALA A 36 4.78 -3.20 5.18
N ILE A 37 4.49 -4.48 5.36
CA ILE A 37 5.44 -5.48 5.84
C ILE A 37 5.78 -6.40 4.68
N GLY A 38 7.04 -6.44 4.27
CA GLY A 38 7.52 -7.33 3.23
C GLY A 38 9.04 -7.44 3.23
N THR A 39 9.58 -8.18 2.28
CA THR A 39 11.04 -8.34 2.14
C THR A 39 11.58 -7.28 1.19
N PHE A 40 12.52 -6.47 1.68
CA PHE A 40 13.24 -5.52 0.85
C PHE A 40 14.06 -6.24 -0.22
N THR A 41 14.03 -5.73 -1.45
CA THR A 41 14.81 -6.26 -2.56
C THR A 41 15.31 -5.14 -3.46
N THR A 42 16.45 -5.37 -4.10
CA THR A 42 17.02 -4.50 -5.15
C THR A 42 16.90 -5.13 -6.54
N ALA A 43 16.39 -6.37 -6.62
CA ALA A 43 16.21 -7.06 -7.88
C ALA A 43 15.09 -6.40 -8.69
N ALA A 44 15.25 -6.33 -10.01
CA ALA A 44 14.22 -5.79 -10.90
C ALA A 44 12.88 -6.53 -10.71
N GLN A 45 11.90 -5.84 -10.14
CA GLN A 45 10.53 -6.31 -10.03
C GLN A 45 9.72 -5.93 -11.28
N PRO A 46 8.62 -6.66 -11.59
CA PRO A 46 7.72 -6.26 -12.66
C PRO A 46 7.16 -4.86 -12.39
N LEU A 47 6.84 -4.14 -13.47
CA LEU A 47 6.46 -2.73 -13.41
C LEU A 47 5.17 -2.56 -12.60
N ALA A 48 5.31 -2.06 -11.38
CA ALA A 48 4.20 -1.63 -10.55
C ALA A 48 3.64 -0.32 -11.13
N THR A 49 2.42 -0.38 -11.67
CA THR A 49 1.78 0.76 -12.35
C THR A 49 0.62 1.35 -11.55
N GLU A 50 0.01 0.58 -10.65
CA GLU A 50 -1.16 1.04 -9.90
C GLU A 50 -0.76 1.84 -8.67
N LEU A 51 -1.17 3.10 -8.63
CA LEU A 51 -0.96 3.97 -7.47
C LEU A 51 -1.86 3.53 -6.32
N ILE A 52 -1.28 3.36 -5.13
CA ILE A 52 -2.02 3.04 -3.92
C ILE A 52 -1.98 4.18 -2.92
N SER A 53 -3.01 4.25 -2.09
CA SER A 53 -3.09 5.23 -1.02
C SER A 53 -3.73 4.63 0.22
N TYR A 54 -3.63 5.38 1.32
CA TYR A 54 -4.26 5.05 2.58
C TYR A 54 -4.82 6.33 3.19
N ASN A 55 -6.07 6.28 3.66
CA ASN A 55 -6.69 7.40 4.35
C ASN A 55 -7.33 6.92 5.66
N PRO A 56 -6.77 7.34 6.82
CA PRO A 56 -7.25 6.89 8.13
C PRO A 56 -8.65 7.41 8.48
N TYR A 57 -9.16 8.43 7.78
CA TYR A 57 -10.49 8.98 8.04
C TYR A 57 -11.58 8.22 7.28
N THR A 58 -11.27 7.71 6.10
CA THR A 58 -12.26 7.06 5.23
C THR A 58 -12.24 5.53 5.33
N ALA A 59 -11.06 4.92 5.42
CA ALA A 59 -10.93 3.47 5.33
C ALA A 59 -9.83 2.91 6.25
N GLY A 60 -10.11 1.77 6.88
CA GLY A 60 -9.14 1.01 7.67
C GLY A 60 -8.17 0.17 6.83
N HIS A 61 -8.06 0.42 5.53
CA HIS A 61 -7.28 -0.38 4.58
C HIS A 61 -6.59 0.50 3.54
N PHE A 62 -5.54 -0.03 2.92
CA PHE A 62 -4.96 0.57 1.71
C PHE A 62 -5.89 0.30 0.53
N PHE A 63 -5.90 1.20 -0.46
CA PHE A 63 -6.74 1.05 -1.65
C PHE A 63 -6.01 1.51 -2.91
N CYS A 64 -6.39 0.95 -4.06
CA CYS A 64 -5.93 1.43 -5.37
C CYS A 64 -6.63 2.75 -5.70
N VAL A 65 -5.89 3.79 -6.06
CA VAL A 65 -6.47 5.12 -6.34
C VAL A 65 -7.41 5.08 -7.55
N GLY A 66 -7.06 4.29 -8.58
CA GLY A 66 -7.84 4.18 -9.82
C GLY A 66 -9.16 3.40 -9.66
N SER A 67 -9.12 2.26 -8.97
CA SER A 67 -10.29 1.37 -8.82
C SER A 67 -11.02 1.50 -7.49
N GLN A 68 -10.46 2.23 -6.52
CA GLN A 68 -10.91 2.26 -5.11
C GLN A 68 -10.97 0.87 -4.44
N ALA A 69 -10.40 -0.16 -5.08
CA ALA A 69 -10.42 -1.52 -4.56
C ALA A 69 -9.50 -1.64 -3.32
N PRO A 70 -9.95 -2.34 -2.26
CA PRO A 70 -9.14 -2.55 -1.06
C PRO A 70 -7.95 -3.48 -1.33
N ILE A 71 -6.82 -3.19 -0.69
CA ILE A 71 -5.58 -3.95 -0.80
C ILE A 71 -5.13 -4.37 0.58
N HIS A 72 -5.07 -5.68 0.78
CA HIS A 72 -4.55 -6.29 2.01
C HIS A 72 -3.19 -6.94 1.78
N ARG A 73 -2.97 -7.49 0.59
CA ARG A 73 -1.74 -8.20 0.22
C ARG A 73 -1.41 -7.93 -1.23
N THR A 74 -0.13 -7.82 -1.54
CA THR A 74 0.35 -7.69 -2.91
C THR A 74 1.71 -8.39 -3.09
N PRO A 75 2.00 -8.97 -4.27
CA PRO A 75 3.29 -9.60 -4.51
C PRO A 75 4.45 -8.61 -4.47
N ALA A 76 4.23 -7.35 -4.86
CA ALA A 76 5.28 -6.34 -4.92
C ALA A 76 4.73 -4.92 -4.65
N VAL A 77 5.53 -4.12 -3.95
CA VAL A 77 5.31 -2.68 -3.76
C VAL A 77 6.57 -1.93 -4.15
N VAL A 78 6.43 -0.90 -4.98
CA VAL A 78 7.50 0.02 -5.33
C VAL A 78 7.17 1.39 -4.76
N LEU A 79 8.04 1.91 -3.89
CA LEU A 79 7.95 3.28 -3.41
C LEU A 79 8.94 4.14 -4.20
N CYS A 80 8.45 5.15 -4.91
CA CYS A 80 9.26 6.11 -5.63
C CYS A 80 8.62 7.50 -5.56
N ASN A 81 9.44 8.55 -5.40
CA ASN A 81 8.99 9.95 -5.36
C ASN A 81 7.87 10.21 -4.32
N GLY A 82 7.92 9.55 -3.15
CA GLY A 82 6.91 9.67 -2.10
C GLY A 82 5.56 9.00 -2.42
N LYS A 83 5.46 8.28 -3.53
CA LYS A 83 4.28 7.52 -3.95
C LYS A 83 4.56 6.02 -3.85
N ALA A 84 3.52 5.25 -3.60
CA ALA A 84 3.58 3.80 -3.53
C ALA A 84 2.78 3.19 -4.69
N TYR A 85 3.40 2.24 -5.38
CA TYR A 85 2.84 1.56 -6.54
C TYR A 85 2.79 0.06 -6.29
N VAL A 86 1.74 -0.60 -6.79
CA VAL A 86 1.59 -2.06 -6.74
C VAL A 86 1.45 -2.64 -8.13
N LEU A 87 1.64 -3.95 -8.22
CA LEU A 87 1.29 -4.69 -9.42
C LEU A 87 -0.22 -4.70 -9.61
N PRO A 88 -0.71 -4.52 -10.84
CA PRO A 88 -2.13 -4.63 -11.14
C PRO A 88 -2.63 -6.01 -10.80
N ASN A 89 -3.65 -6.08 -9.96
CA ASN A 89 -4.26 -7.34 -9.58
C ASN A 89 -5.17 -7.81 -10.72
N ARG A 90 -4.62 -8.54 -11.70
CA ARG A 90 -5.38 -9.14 -12.82
C ARG A 90 -6.30 -10.29 -12.38
N GLN A 91 -6.76 -10.30 -11.14
CA GLN A 91 -7.65 -11.32 -10.60
C GLN A 91 -8.79 -10.63 -9.86
N GLN A 92 -9.77 -10.11 -10.62
CA GLN A 92 -11.19 -10.04 -10.25
C GLN A 92 -12.05 -9.37 -11.36
N ASP A 93 -11.94 -9.82 -12.61
CA ASP A 93 -12.94 -9.52 -13.67
C ASP A 93 -13.66 -10.80 -14.15
N GLU A 94 -13.59 -11.90 -13.40
CA GLU A 94 -14.29 -13.16 -13.72
C GLU A 94 -15.30 -13.57 -12.63
N LYS A 95 -16.07 -12.64 -12.04
CA LYS A 95 -17.31 -13.00 -11.33
C LYS A 95 -18.34 -11.86 -11.34
N SER A 96 -19.11 -11.80 -12.42
CA SER A 96 -20.53 -11.42 -12.53
C SER A 96 -20.85 -11.53 -14.02
N GLN A 97 -21.09 -12.75 -14.53
CA GLN A 97 -22.39 -13.44 -14.55
C GLN A 97 -23.44 -12.67 -15.35
#